data_AF-A0A3D3VVN6-F1
#
_entry.id   AF-A0A3D3VVN6-F1
#
_cell.length_a   1.000
_cell.length_b   1.000
_cell.length_c   1.000
_cell.angle_alpha   90.00
_cell.angle_beta   90.00
_cell.angle_gamma   90.00
#
_symmetry.space_group_name_H-M   'P 1'
#
loop_
_entity.id
_entity.type
_entity.pdbx_description
1 polymer ?
#
loop_
_entity_poly.entity_id
_entity_poly.type
_entity_poly.pdbx_seq_one_letter_code
_entity_poly.pdbx_strand_id
1 'polypeptide(L)'
;SLKSYIFLAGIAHGSNEELAKDYQDFLRQRNLPIWDKDHPKVREFRTFRVAWTSRTTLNTPTLPANPTEAANMLLTFCNLEGFLLKKQINALKEKHMREGGLTENLYKRRRDYRGY
;
A
#
# COMPACT_ATOMS: atom_id res chain seq x y z
N SER A 1 -1.41 -18.66 1.32
CA SER A 1 -0.01 -18.93 1.76
C SER A 1 0.80 -17.63 1.73
N LEU A 2 2.00 -17.57 2.34
CA LEU A 2 2.87 -16.38 2.26
C LEU A 2 3.15 -15.97 0.80
N LYS A 3 3.38 -16.94 -0.09
CA LYS A 3 3.52 -16.71 -1.55
C LYS A 3 2.32 -15.94 -2.13
N SER A 4 1.10 -16.40 -1.87
CA SER A 4 -0.11 -15.73 -2.36
C SER A 4 -0.23 -14.31 -1.80
N TYR A 5 0.14 -14.12 -0.53
CA TYR A 5 0.11 -12.79 0.09
C TYR A 5 1.11 -11.84 -0.57
N ILE A 6 2.36 -12.27 -0.79
CA ILE A 6 3.38 -11.48 -1.50
C ILE A 6 2.88 -11.08 -2.90
N PHE A 7 2.24 -12.02 -3.61
CA PHE A 7 1.70 -11.77 -4.94
C PHE A 7 0.58 -10.73 -4.92
N LEU A 8 -0.42 -10.90 -4.05
CA LEU A 8 -1.55 -9.95 -3.92
C LEU A 8 -1.09 -8.56 -3.46
N ALA A 9 -0.13 -8.50 -2.52
CA ALA A 9 0.46 -7.23 -2.10
C ALA A 9 1.22 -6.54 -3.26
N GLY A 10 1.88 -7.31 -4.12
CA GLY A 10 2.50 -6.82 -5.35
C GLY A 10 1.49 -6.23 -6.34
N ILE A 11 0.36 -6.91 -6.55
CA ILE A 11 -0.75 -6.39 -7.38
C ILE A 11 -1.28 -5.09 -6.79
N ALA A 12 -1.53 -5.06 -5.48
CA ALA A 12 -2.02 -3.86 -4.80
C ALA A 12 -1.04 -2.68 -4.95
N HIS A 13 0.28 -2.93 -4.84
CA HIS A 13 1.29 -1.90 -5.05
C HIS A 13 1.25 -1.34 -6.48
N GLY A 14 1.18 -2.21 -7.50
CA GLY A 14 1.09 -1.78 -8.89
C GLY A 14 -0.19 -0.98 -9.17
N SER A 15 -1.34 -1.44 -8.67
CA SER A 15 -2.61 -0.73 -8.80
C SER A 15 -2.58 0.65 -8.12
N ASN A 16 -1.93 0.77 -6.96
CA ASN A 16 -1.76 2.06 -6.30
C ASN A 16 -0.79 3.00 -7.05
N GLU A 17 0.25 2.47 -7.71
CA GLU A 17 1.13 3.27 -8.57
C GLU A 17 0.40 3.82 -9.81
N GLU A 18 -0.54 3.06 -10.37
CA GLU A 18 -1.43 3.53 -11.44
C GLU A 18 -2.35 4.63 -10.93
N LEU A 19 -3.02 4.42 -9.79
CA LEU A 19 -3.89 5.42 -9.18
C LEU A 19 -3.15 6.74 -8.83
N ALA A 20 -1.89 6.65 -8.36
CA ALA A 20 -1.07 7.83 -8.12
C ALA A 20 -0.82 8.62 -9.41
N LYS A 21 -0.54 7.93 -10.53
CA LYS A 21 -0.36 8.58 -11.84
C LYS A 21 -1.68 9.18 -12.35
N ASP A 22 -2.81 8.52 -12.13
CA ASP A 22 -4.13 9.05 -12.49
C ASP A 22 -4.42 10.38 -11.78
N TYR A 23 -4.06 10.53 -10.50
CA TYR A 23 -4.19 11.81 -9.79
C TYR A 23 -3.20 12.87 -10.27
N GLN A 24 -1.97 12.49 -10.62
CA GLN A 24 -1.02 13.41 -11.26
C GLN A 24 -1.54 13.92 -12.61
N ASP A 25 -2.11 13.02 -13.41
CA ASP A 25 -2.72 13.35 -14.70
C ASP A 25 -3.96 14.21 -14.53
N PHE A 26 -4.81 13.92 -13.55
CA PHE A 26 -5.96 14.75 -13.20
C PHE A 26 -5.56 16.21 -12.92
N LEU A 27 -4.50 16.40 -12.12
CA LEU A 27 -3.96 17.71 -11.77
C LEU A 27 -3.36 18.40 -13.01
N ARG A 28 -2.53 17.68 -13.77
CA ARG A 28 -1.86 18.19 -14.98
C ARG A 28 -2.84 18.64 -16.06
N GLN A 29 -3.82 17.80 -16.40
CA GLN A 29 -4.80 18.09 -17.45
C GLN A 29 -5.68 19.32 -17.14
N ARG A 30 -5.82 19.66 -15.85
CA ARG A 30 -6.62 20.80 -15.37
C ARG A 30 -5.77 22.02 -15.00
N ASN A 31 -4.47 22.01 -15.28
CA ASN A 31 -3.51 23.05 -14.86
C ASN A 31 -3.56 23.36 -13.35
N LEU A 32 -3.81 22.34 -12.53
CA LEU A 32 -3.80 22.47 -11.07
C LEU A 32 -2.40 22.14 -10.53
N PRO A 33 -1.90 22.87 -9.52
CA PRO A 33 -0.57 22.65 -9.00
C PRO A 33 -0.48 21.29 -8.29
N ILE A 34 0.61 20.57 -8.56
CA ILE A 34 1.03 19.39 -7.79
C ILE A 34 1.89 19.89 -6.63
N TRP A 35 1.53 19.54 -5.41
CA TRP A 35 2.25 19.96 -4.21
C TRP A 35 3.46 19.08 -3.94
N ASP A 36 4.57 19.70 -3.60
CA ASP A 36 5.77 18.99 -3.16
C ASP A 36 5.61 18.41 -1.75
N LYS A 37 6.60 17.63 -1.32
CA LYS A 37 6.62 16.94 -0.03
C LYS A 37 6.66 17.88 1.19
N ASP A 38 7.06 19.13 0.99
CA ASP A 38 7.29 20.15 2.01
C ASP A 38 6.13 21.14 2.12
N HIS A 39 5.18 21.12 1.17
CA HIS A 39 3.96 21.93 1.22
C HIS A 39 3.19 21.75 2.54
N PRO A 40 2.76 22.83 3.22
CA PRO A 40 2.11 22.75 4.55
C PRO A 40 0.93 21.79 4.61
N LYS A 41 0.08 21.79 3.57
CA LYS A 41 -1.06 20.86 3.47
C LYS A 41 -0.65 19.40 3.29
N VAL A 42 0.42 19.13 2.55
CA VAL A 42 0.94 17.76 2.42
C VAL A 42 1.47 17.26 3.78
N ARG A 43 2.11 18.14 4.56
CA ARG A 43 2.52 17.81 5.94
C ARG A 43 1.31 17.52 6.82
N GLU A 44 0.25 18.32 6.72
CA GLU A 44 -1.03 18.10 7.42
C GLU A 44 -1.66 16.74 7.06
N PHE A 45 -1.79 16.42 5.77
CA PHE A 45 -2.37 15.13 5.35
C PHE A 45 -1.54 13.95 5.86
N ARG A 46 -0.21 14.09 5.89
CA ARG A 46 0.70 13.06 6.42
C ARG A 46 0.55 12.82 7.91
N THR A 47 -0.13 13.67 8.68
CA THR A 47 -0.41 13.39 10.10
C THR A 47 -1.63 12.49 10.28
N PHE A 48 -2.46 12.29 9.25
CA PHE A 48 -3.61 11.40 9.33
C PHE A 48 -3.20 9.98 9.72
N ARG A 49 -3.90 9.39 10.69
CA ARG A 49 -3.71 8.01 11.15
C ARG A 49 -5.05 7.32 11.19
N VAL A 50 -5.08 6.08 10.69
CA VAL A 50 -6.25 5.22 10.77
C VAL A 50 -6.41 4.72 12.21
N ALA A 51 -7.60 4.89 12.76
CA ALA A 51 -8.00 4.51 14.10
C ALA A 51 -9.46 4.03 14.10
N TRP A 52 -9.77 3.10 14.98
CA TRP A 52 -11.14 2.66 15.21
C TRP A 52 -11.92 3.75 15.95
N THR A 53 -13.03 4.20 15.36
CA THR A 53 -13.98 5.11 16.01
C THR A 53 -15.10 4.34 16.70
N SER A 54 -15.38 3.12 16.23
CA SER A 54 -16.31 2.17 16.83
C SER A 54 -15.74 0.75 16.69
N ARG A 55 -16.47 -0.27 17.17
CA ARG A 55 -16.08 -1.68 17.01
C ARG A 55 -16.02 -2.13 15.55
N THR A 56 -16.69 -1.43 14.64
CA THR A 56 -16.83 -1.84 13.23
C THR A 56 -16.49 -0.72 12.25
N THR A 57 -16.10 0.45 12.73
CA THR A 57 -15.90 1.65 11.90
C THR A 57 -14.53 2.25 12.15
N LEU A 58 -13.85 2.56 11.04
CA LEU A 58 -12.61 3.32 11.03
C LEU A 58 -12.90 4.81 10.81
N ASN A 59 -12.00 5.68 11.26
CA ASN A 59 -12.04 7.06 10.83
C ASN A 59 -11.71 7.15 9.32
N THR A 60 -12.46 8.01 8.63
CA THR A 60 -12.25 8.31 7.21
C THR A 60 -11.88 9.77 7.11
N PRO A 61 -10.82 10.12 6.37
CA PRO A 61 -10.47 11.51 6.19
C PRO A 61 -11.54 12.22 5.36
N THR A 62 -11.92 13.44 5.74
CA THR A 62 -12.89 14.24 4.98
C THR A 62 -12.23 14.77 3.72
N LEU A 63 -12.83 14.50 2.56
CA LEU A 63 -12.32 14.99 1.29
C LEU A 63 -12.65 16.49 1.13
N PRO A 64 -11.66 17.35 0.84
CA PRO A 64 -11.87 18.77 0.57
C PRO A 64 -12.77 19.01 -0.64
N ALA A 65 -13.55 20.09 -0.62
CA ALA A 65 -14.38 20.49 -1.76
C ALA A 65 -13.55 21.08 -2.93
N ASN A 66 -12.38 21.65 -2.63
CA ASN A 66 -11.48 22.19 -3.64
C ASN A 66 -10.81 21.03 -4.41
N PRO A 67 -10.94 20.95 -5.74
CA PRO A 67 -10.39 19.84 -6.53
C PRO A 67 -8.87 19.75 -6.47
N THR A 68 -8.16 20.88 -6.32
CA THR A 68 -6.70 20.91 -6.16
C THR A 68 -6.29 20.27 -4.84
N GLU A 69 -6.93 20.68 -3.75
CA GLU A 69 -6.62 20.17 -2.40
C GLU A 69 -7.01 18.69 -2.29
N ALA A 70 -8.18 18.32 -2.79
CA ALA A 70 -8.67 16.94 -2.82
C ALA A 70 -7.73 15.99 -3.58
N ALA A 71 -7.34 16.36 -4.81
CA ALA A 71 -6.44 15.53 -5.62
C ALA A 71 -5.04 15.42 -5.01
N ASN A 72 -4.49 16.52 -4.47
CA ASN A 72 -3.18 16.47 -3.78
C ASN A 72 -3.24 15.67 -2.47
N MET A 73 -4.37 15.69 -1.76
CA MET A 73 -4.59 14.86 -0.58
C MET A 73 -4.60 13.37 -0.93
N LEU A 74 -5.36 12.97 -1.95
CA LEU A 74 -5.42 11.59 -2.41
C LEU A 74 -4.06 11.13 -2.97
N LEU A 75 -3.38 11.96 -3.76
CA LEU A 75 -2.01 11.69 -4.22
C LEU A 75 -1.04 11.51 -3.05
N THR A 76 -1.17 12.31 -1.99
CA THR A 76 -0.37 12.15 -0.77
C THR A 76 -0.62 10.80 -0.11
N PHE A 77 -1.87 10.36 -0.04
CA PHE A 77 -2.22 9.05 0.51
C PHE A 77 -1.72 7.89 -0.36
N CYS A 78 -1.85 7.97 -1.68
CA CYS A 78 -1.28 6.96 -2.58
C CYS A 78 0.24 6.83 -2.41
N ASN A 79 0.95 7.94 -2.23
CA ASN A 79 2.40 7.91 -1.97
C ASN A 79 2.74 7.23 -0.62
N LEU A 80 1.95 7.50 0.42
CA LEU A 80 2.11 6.84 1.72
C LEU A 80 1.80 5.35 1.64
N GLU A 81 0.69 4.98 0.99
CA GLU A 81 0.27 3.60 0.79
C GLU A 81 1.31 2.82 0.00
N GLY A 82 1.81 3.37 -1.11
CA GLY A 82 2.85 2.73 -1.93
C GLY A 82 4.12 2.45 -1.11
N PHE A 83 4.55 3.39 -0.28
CA PHE A 83 5.68 3.17 0.63
C PHE A 83 5.41 2.04 1.64
N LEU A 84 4.21 2.01 2.24
CA LEU A 84 3.84 0.99 3.22
C LEU A 84 3.70 -0.40 2.58
N LEU A 85 3.08 -0.49 1.40
CA LEU A 85 2.95 -1.73 0.62
C LEU A 85 4.32 -2.27 0.25
N LYS A 86 5.25 -1.43 -0.22
CA LYS A 86 6.62 -1.84 -0.53
C LYS A 86 7.32 -2.41 0.71
N LYS A 87 7.19 -1.75 1.86
CA LYS A 87 7.74 -2.24 3.14
C LYS A 87 7.12 -3.58 3.55
N GLN A 88 5.81 -3.74 3.38
CA GLN A 88 5.09 -4.98 3.70
C GLN A 88 5.53 -6.14 2.80
N ILE A 89 5.63 -5.91 1.49
CA ILE A 89 6.13 -6.91 0.53
C ILE A 89 7.52 -7.39 0.93
N ASN A 90 8.43 -6.47 1.26
CA ASN A 90 9.78 -6.82 1.68
C ASN A 90 9.77 -7.65 2.98
N ALA A 91 8.99 -7.25 3.98
CA ALA A 91 8.87 -8.01 5.23
C ALA A 91 8.30 -9.43 5.00
N LEU A 92 7.35 -9.59 4.08
CA LEU A 92 6.79 -10.89 3.73
C LEU A 92 7.79 -11.78 3.00
N LYS A 93 8.61 -11.20 2.09
CA LYS A 93 9.69 -11.92 1.41
C LYS A 93 10.72 -12.43 2.42
N GLU A 94 11.17 -11.57 3.35
CA GLU A 94 12.08 -11.95 4.43
C GLU A 94 11.50 -13.05 5.33
N LYS A 95 10.21 -12.95 5.67
CA LYS A 95 9.52 -14.00 6.44
C LYS A 95 9.49 -15.32 5.68
N HIS A 96 9.14 -15.29 4.39
CA HIS A 96 9.08 -16.49 3.56
C HIS A 96 10.47 -17.13 3.39
N MET A 97 11.53 -16.34 3.26
CA MET A 97 12.91 -16.83 3.19
C MET A 97 13.33 -17.57 4.47
N ARG A 98 12.95 -17.05 5.66
CA ARG A 98 13.33 -17.66 6.95
C ARG A 98 12.49 -18.89 7.32
N GLU A 99 11.19 -18.84 7.09
CA GLU A 99 10.24 -19.88 7.53
C GLU A 99 9.96 -20.94 6.47
N GLY A 100 10.30 -20.66 5.21
CA GLY A 100 9.96 -21.50 4.06
C GLY A 100 8.48 -21.42 3.67
N GLY A 101 8.09 -22.23 2.69
CA GLY A 101 6.73 -22.33 2.19
C GLY A 101 5.98 -23.57 2.65
N LEU A 102 4.64 -23.54 2.55
CA LEU A 102 3.82 -24.75 2.73
C LEU A 102 4.25 -25.86 1.75
N THR A 103 4.50 -25.50 0.48
CA THR A 103 4.94 -26.46 -0.55
C THR A 103 6.27 -27.09 -0.20
N GLU A 104 7.23 -26.31 0.30
CA GLU A 104 8.53 -26.83 0.76
C GLU A 104 8.37 -27.76 1.96
N ASN A 105 7.54 -27.39 2.94
CA ASN A 105 7.27 -28.23 4.11
C ASN A 105 6.56 -29.54 3.72
N LEU A 106 5.62 -29.50 2.79
CA LEU A 106 4.97 -30.70 2.26
C LEU A 106 5.96 -31.56 1.48
N TYR A 107 6.87 -30.96 0.71
CA TYR A 107 7.91 -31.68 -0.01
C TYR A 107 8.89 -32.39 0.94
N LYS A 108 9.35 -31.70 2.01
CA LYS A 108 10.19 -32.29 3.06
C LYS A 108 9.49 -33.50 3.70
N ARG A 109 8.26 -33.33 4.19
CA ARG A 109 7.47 -34.43 4.78
C ARG A 109 7.25 -35.60 3.83
N ARG A 110 7.05 -35.33 2.53
CA ARG A 110 6.88 -36.37 1.50
C ARG A 110 8.17 -37.17 1.28
N ARG A 111 9.34 -36.53 1.36
CA ARG A 111 10.63 -37.21 1.29
C ARG A 111 10.84 -38.12 2.49
N ASP A 112 10.62 -37.59 3.69
CA ASP A 112 10.75 -38.33 4.95
C ASP A 112 9.86 -39.59 4.94
N TYR A 113 8.59 -39.43 4.52
CA TYR A 113 7.65 -40.56 4.41
C TYR A 113 8.10 -41.64 3.42
N ARG A 114 8.81 -41.24 2.35
CA ARG A 114 9.30 -42.16 1.31
C ARG A 114 10.67 -42.77 1.65
N GLY A 115 11.29 -42.39 2.77
CA GLY A 115 12.59 -42.90 3.21
C GLY A 115 13.79 -42.37 2.41
N TYR A 116 13.68 -41.16 1.85
CA TYR A 116 14.80 -40.43 1.21
C TYR A 116 15.43 -39.39 2.13
#